data_AF-A0A5M8FG34-F1
#
_entry.id   AF-A0A5M8FG34-F1
#
_cell.length_a   1.000
_cell.length_b   1.000
_cell.length_c   1.000
_cell.angle_alpha   90.00
_cell.angle_beta   90.00
_cell.angle_gamma   90.00
#
_symmetry.space_group_name_H-M   'P 1'
#
loop_
_entity.id
_entity.type
_entity.pdbx_description
1 polymer ?
#
loop_
_entity_poly.entity_id
_entity_poly.type
_entity_poly.pdbx_seq_one_letter_code
_entity_poly.pdbx_strand_id
1 'polypeptide(L)'
;MGTFEHLDIDDLQRHQQEMAEKQAEINRLLTLKLKEAKGDFVRELRAQIEAKGYEVVDIANQLLGRKRGGGAERTGSYYVDPDDAGNTYKRGPVPQWLKNKMLAQGFDPTDREQRDAFKAEHLTLVAG
;
A
#
# COMPACT_ATOMS: atom_id res chain seq x y z
N MET A 1 7.10 24.49 26.68
CA MET A 1 6.12 25.37 26.03
C MET A 1 5.99 24.91 24.60
N GLY A 2 4.85 24.30 24.27
CA GLY A 2 4.57 23.83 22.93
C GLY A 2 4.51 25.00 21.96
N THR A 3 5.09 24.86 20.78
CA THR A 3 5.19 25.89 19.72
C THR A 3 3.84 26.44 19.21
N PHE A 4 2.72 25.93 19.71
CA PHE A 4 1.38 26.23 19.22
C PHE A 4 0.43 26.74 20.33
N GLU A 5 0.91 26.91 21.57
CA GLU A 5 0.09 27.31 22.74
C GLU A 5 -0.42 28.77 22.66
N HIS A 6 0.11 29.59 21.75
CA HIS A 6 -0.24 31.00 21.57
C HIS A 6 -1.06 31.29 20.31
N LEU A 7 -1.43 30.27 19.54
CA LEU A 7 -2.14 30.41 18.28
C LEU A 7 -3.65 30.31 18.49
N ASP A 8 -4.39 31.19 17.82
CA ASP A 8 -5.85 31.12 17.79
C ASP A 8 -6.33 29.93 16.95
N ILE A 9 -7.60 29.55 17.10
CA ILE A 9 -8.18 28.38 16.42
C ILE A 9 -7.99 28.46 14.89
N ASP A 10 -8.16 29.65 14.30
CA ASP A 10 -7.98 29.87 12.86
C ASP A 10 -6.50 29.72 12.42
N ASP A 11 -5.55 30.09 13.28
CA ASP A 11 -4.13 29.90 13.04
C ASP A 11 -3.75 28.41 13.13
N LEU A 12 -4.29 27.69 14.12
CA LEU A 12 -4.09 26.24 14.26
C LEU A 12 -4.65 25.46 13.07
N GLN A 13 -5.84 25.83 12.57
CA GLN A 13 -6.44 25.21 11.39
C GLN A 13 -5.61 25.45 10.12
N ARG A 14 -5.11 26.67 9.93
CA ARG A 14 -4.22 26.98 8.81
C ARG A 14 -2.90 26.20 8.89
N HIS A 15 -2.30 26.12 10.07
CA HIS A 15 -1.12 25.28 10.28
C HIS A 15 -1.41 23.80 10.00
N GLN A 16 -2.58 23.29 10.38
CA GLN A 16 -2.98 21.92 10.09
C GLN A 16 -3.12 21.69 8.58
N GLN A 17 -3.72 22.63 7.85
CA GLN A 17 -3.83 22.56 6.39
C GLN A 17 -2.46 22.60 5.72
N GLU A 18 -1.58 23.53 6.10
CA GLU A 18 -0.21 23.61 5.56
C GLU A 18 0.58 22.33 5.81
N MET A 19 0.44 21.71 6.99
CA MET A 19 1.10 20.45 7.30
C MET A 19 0.53 19.29 6.48
N ALA A 20 -0.79 19.26 6.27
CA ALA A 20 -1.43 18.26 5.43
C ALA A 20 -0.98 18.36 3.96
N GLU A 21 -0.87 19.58 3.43
CA GLU A 21 -0.36 19.82 2.07
C GLU A 21 1.10 19.37 1.94
N LYS A 22 1.96 19.74 2.90
CA LYS A 22 3.36 19.29 2.94
C LYS A 22 3.46 17.78 3.02
N GLN A 23 2.63 17.14 3.84
CA GLN A 23 2.61 15.68 3.96
C GLN A 23 2.17 15.00 2.66
N ALA A 24 1.15 15.55 1.98
CA ALA A 24 0.71 15.05 0.69
C ALA A 24 1.81 15.14 -0.37
N GLU A 25 2.54 16.26 -0.40
CA GLU A 25 3.66 16.45 -1.33
C GLU A 25 4.83 15.51 -1.03
N ILE A 26 5.20 15.35 0.25
CA ILE A 26 6.22 14.37 0.67
C ILE A 26 5.83 12.96 0.24
N ASN A 27 4.56 12.57 0.43
CA ASN A 27 4.08 11.25 0.03
C ASN A 27 4.18 11.04 -1.48
N ARG A 28 3.81 12.03 -2.30
CA ARG A 28 3.96 11.97 -3.76
C ARG A 28 5.41 11.80 -4.18
N LEU A 29 6.31 12.59 -3.61
CA LEU A 29 7.75 12.51 -3.90
C LEU A 29 8.34 11.17 -3.45
N LEU A 30 7.92 10.65 -2.30
CA LEU A 30 8.34 9.35 -1.80
C LEU A 30 7.90 8.23 -2.75
N THR A 31 6.65 8.25 -3.23
CA THR A 31 6.17 7.27 -4.21
C THR A 31 6.99 7.32 -5.50
N LEU A 32 7.30 8.52 -6.00
CA LEU A 32 8.13 8.70 -7.19
C LEU A 32 9.54 8.15 -6.97
N LYS A 33 10.18 8.48 -5.85
CA LYS A 33 11.52 7.99 -5.49
C LYS A 33 11.58 6.49 -5.29
N LEU A 34 10.56 5.90 -4.67
CA LEU A 34 10.46 4.44 -4.54
C LEU A 34 10.30 3.76 -5.91
N LYS A 35 9.56 4.37 -6.84
CA LYS A 35 9.42 3.86 -8.20
C LYS A 35 10.74 3.89 -8.97
N GLU A 36 11.49 4.99 -8.86
CA GLU A 36 12.84 5.13 -9.44
C GLU A 36 13.78 4.07 -8.84
N ALA A 37 13.88 4.01 -7.50
CA ALA A 37 14.74 3.07 -6.80
C ALA A 37 14.41 1.60 -7.12
N LYS A 38 13.12 1.26 -7.26
CA LYS A 38 12.70 -0.07 -7.70
C LYS A 38 13.18 -0.39 -9.11
N GLY A 39 13.14 0.56 -10.02
CA GLY A 39 13.64 0.40 -11.39
C GLY A 39 15.14 0.13 -11.42
N ASP A 40 15.91 0.92 -10.67
CA ASP A 40 17.36 0.76 -10.55
C ASP A 40 17.73 -0.59 -9.93
N PHE A 41 17.04 -0.96 -8.85
CA PHE A 41 17.22 -2.26 -8.20
C PHE A 41 16.93 -3.44 -9.15
N VAL A 42 15.86 -3.36 -9.95
CA VAL A 42 15.54 -4.43 -10.93
C VAL A 42 16.63 -4.56 -11.98
N ARG A 43 17.21 -3.44 -12.44
CA ARG A 43 18.33 -3.45 -13.40
C ARG A 43 19.57 -4.07 -12.78
N GLU A 44 19.89 -3.70 -11.55
CA GLU A 44 21.03 -4.25 -10.80
C GLU A 44 20.86 -5.76 -10.58
N LEU A 45 19.69 -6.18 -10.10
CA LEU A 45 19.36 -7.58 -9.88
C LEU A 45 19.46 -8.39 -11.17
N ARG A 46 18.95 -7.85 -12.29
CA ARG A 46 19.06 -8.48 -13.61
C ARG A 46 20.54 -8.70 -13.99
N ALA A 47 21.37 -7.68 -13.85
CA ALA A 47 22.80 -7.79 -14.15
C ALA A 47 23.49 -8.82 -13.25
N GLN A 48 23.14 -8.90 -11.96
CA GLN A 48 23.69 -9.89 -11.04
C GLN A 48 23.27 -11.33 -11.41
N ILE A 49 22.03 -11.53 -11.86
CA ILE A 49 21.52 -12.84 -12.30
C ILE A 49 22.25 -13.29 -13.57
N GLU A 50 22.34 -12.41 -14.57
CA GLU A 50 23.03 -12.69 -15.84
C GLU A 50 24.53 -12.93 -15.63
N ALA A 51 25.19 -12.17 -14.74
CA ALA A 51 26.61 -12.34 -14.41
C ALA A 51 26.94 -13.70 -13.78
N LYS A 52 25.96 -14.34 -13.12
CA LYS A 52 26.09 -15.69 -12.56
C LYS A 52 25.69 -16.79 -13.55
N GLY A 53 25.32 -16.43 -14.78
CA GLY A 53 24.92 -17.36 -15.83
C GLY A 53 23.51 -17.93 -15.68
N TYR A 54 22.67 -17.31 -14.86
CA TYR A 54 21.28 -17.73 -14.68
C TYR A 54 20.35 -16.99 -15.64
N GLU A 55 19.23 -17.62 -16.00
CA GLU A 55 18.16 -16.96 -16.74
C GLU A 55 17.27 -16.13 -15.79
N VAL A 56 17.03 -14.88 -16.14
CA VAL A 56 16.20 -13.94 -15.38
C VAL A 56 14.78 -14.48 -15.19
N VAL A 57 14.22 -15.13 -16.20
CA VAL A 57 12.87 -15.71 -16.17
C VAL A 57 12.79 -16.86 -15.18
N ASP A 58 13.79 -17.74 -15.16
CA ASP A 58 13.84 -18.88 -14.24
C ASP A 58 13.94 -18.43 -12.78
N ILE A 59 14.83 -17.47 -12.50
CA ILE A 59 14.96 -16.89 -11.16
C ILE A 59 13.68 -16.15 -10.77
N ALA A 60 13.05 -15.40 -11.67
CA ALA A 60 11.77 -14.77 -11.42
C ALA A 60 10.69 -15.81 -11.05
N ASN A 61 10.62 -16.92 -11.77
CA ASN A 61 9.68 -18.02 -11.49
C ASN A 61 9.95 -18.69 -10.15
N GLN A 62 11.21 -18.85 -9.76
CA GLN A 62 11.59 -19.38 -8.45
C GLN A 62 11.26 -18.40 -7.30
N LEU A 63 11.52 -17.10 -7.49
CA LEU A 63 11.22 -16.03 -6.53
C LEU A 63 9.72 -15.82 -6.33
N LEU A 64 8.93 -15.95 -7.39
CA LEU A 64 7.47 -15.93 -7.32
C LEU A 64 6.91 -17.11 -6.51
N GLY A 65 7.75 -18.10 -6.21
CA GLY A 65 7.36 -19.38 -5.64
C GLY A 65 6.48 -20.16 -6.61
N ARG A 66 6.41 -21.47 -6.43
CA ARG A 66 5.36 -22.28 -7.05
C ARG A 66 4.02 -21.76 -6.53
N LYS A 67 3.42 -20.81 -7.25
CA LYS A 67 2.09 -20.26 -6.98
C LYS A 67 1.13 -21.45 -7.13
N ARG A 68 0.86 -22.16 -6.03
CA ARG A 68 -0.29 -23.06 -5.93
C ARG A 68 -1.52 -22.17 -6.10
N GLY A 69 -1.97 -22.01 -7.34
CA GLY A 69 -3.14 -21.18 -7.69
C GLY A 69 -2.86 -20.10 -8.72
N GLY A 70 -2.27 -20.44 -9.86
CA GLY A 70 -2.58 -19.75 -11.10
C GLY A 70 -3.82 -20.40 -11.72
N GLY A 71 -4.89 -19.62 -11.94
CA GLY A 71 -5.96 -20.01 -12.87
C GLY A 71 -7.29 -20.48 -12.31
N ALA A 72 -7.62 -20.25 -11.03
CA ALA A 72 -9.02 -20.28 -10.62
C ALA A 72 -9.57 -18.85 -10.74
N GLU A 73 -10.54 -18.65 -11.64
CA GLU A 73 -11.34 -17.42 -11.71
C GLU A 73 -11.80 -17.06 -10.30
N ARG A 74 -11.55 -15.82 -9.87
CA ARG A 74 -11.92 -15.36 -8.53
C ARG A 74 -13.43 -15.22 -8.44
N THR A 75 -14.13 -16.33 -8.27
CA THR A 75 -15.59 -16.39 -8.19
C THR A 75 -16.09 -15.64 -6.94
N GLY A 76 -17.04 -14.72 -7.09
CA GLY A 76 -17.68 -13.96 -6.01
C GLY A 76 -16.92 -12.71 -5.53
N SER A 77 -17.63 -11.82 -4.83
CA SER A 77 -17.15 -10.47 -4.50
C SER A 77 -15.88 -10.44 -3.64
N TYR A 78 -14.93 -9.56 -3.99
CA TYR A 78 -13.71 -9.31 -3.25
C TYR A 78 -13.35 -7.82 -3.24
N TYR A 79 -12.66 -7.38 -2.20
CA TYR A 79 -12.14 -6.02 -2.08
C TYR A 79 -10.77 -5.91 -2.74
N VAL A 80 -10.55 -4.81 -3.45
CA VAL A 80 -9.28 -4.44 -4.09
C VAL A 80 -8.85 -3.10 -3.54
N ASP A 81 -7.57 -2.99 -3.22
CA ASP A 81 -6.94 -1.72 -2.91
C ASP A 81 -6.83 -0.85 -4.18
N PRO A 82 -7.45 0.33 -4.24
CA PRO A 82 -7.37 1.21 -5.41
C PRO A 82 -5.94 1.69 -5.70
N ASP A 83 -5.05 1.73 -4.71
CA ASP A 83 -3.66 2.17 -4.89
C ASP A 83 -2.72 1.04 -5.33
N ASP A 84 -3.11 -0.22 -5.12
CA ASP A 84 -2.32 -1.40 -5.50
C ASP A 84 -3.23 -2.59 -5.83
N ALA A 85 -3.47 -2.83 -7.12
CA ALA A 85 -4.32 -3.93 -7.59
C ALA A 85 -3.82 -5.34 -7.19
N GLY A 86 -2.57 -5.48 -6.72
CA GLY A 86 -2.05 -6.72 -6.13
C GLY A 86 -2.60 -7.01 -4.74
N ASN A 87 -3.05 -5.98 -4.02
CA ASN A 87 -3.63 -6.08 -2.69
C ASN A 87 -5.14 -6.34 -2.79
N THR A 88 -5.50 -7.61 -2.64
CA THR A 88 -6.91 -8.03 -2.66
C THR A 88 -7.27 -8.79 -1.39
N TYR A 89 -8.47 -8.59 -0.90
CA TYR A 89 -9.01 -9.25 0.28
C TYR A 89 -10.44 -9.72 0.03
N LYS A 90 -10.72 -11.00 0.28
CA LYS A 90 -12.06 -11.58 0.08
C LYS A 90 -12.78 -11.84 1.39
N ARG A 91 -12.20 -12.71 2.23
CA ARG A 91 -12.77 -13.11 3.53
C ARG A 91 -11.67 -13.63 4.44
N GLY A 92 -11.95 -13.69 5.75
CA GLY A 92 -11.06 -14.26 6.77
C GLY A 92 -10.29 -13.19 7.54
N PRO A 93 -9.16 -13.54 8.19
CA PRO A 93 -8.36 -12.58 8.94
C PRO A 93 -7.87 -11.42 8.07
N VAL A 94 -7.84 -10.21 8.63
CA VAL A 94 -7.36 -9.03 7.92
C VAL A 94 -5.88 -9.21 7.57
N PRO A 95 -5.47 -9.10 6.30
CA PRO A 95 -4.09 -9.24 5.87
C PRO A 95 -3.24 -8.06 6.36
N GLN A 96 -1.92 -8.24 6.46
CA GLN A 96 -1.02 -7.24 7.04
C GLN A 96 -1.05 -5.90 6.29
N TRP A 97 -1.13 -5.93 4.96
CA TRP A 97 -1.21 -4.71 4.15
C TRP A 97 -2.45 -3.87 4.49
N LEU A 98 -3.59 -4.52 4.72
CA LEU A 98 -4.85 -3.85 5.04
C LEU A 98 -4.80 -3.27 6.46
N LYS A 99 -4.19 -3.99 7.41
CA LYS A 99 -3.94 -3.48 8.77
C LYS A 99 -3.06 -2.23 8.75
N ASN A 100 -1.96 -2.27 7.99
CA ASN A 100 -1.04 -1.14 7.91
C ASN A 100 -1.74 0.09 7.31
N LYS A 101 -2.59 -0.09 6.29
CA LYS A 101 -3.39 1.00 5.71
C LYS A 101 -4.42 1.57 6.68
N MET A 102 -5.13 0.71 7.41
CA MET A 102 -6.06 1.16 8.45
C MET A 102 -5.35 2.02 9.50
N LEU A 103 -4.24 1.53 10.05
CA LEU A 103 -3.45 2.26 11.04
C LEU A 103 -2.92 3.60 10.50
N ALA A 104 -2.46 3.63 9.25
CA ALA A 104 -1.98 4.86 8.61
C ALA A 104 -3.06 5.93 8.44
N GLN A 105 -4.34 5.53 8.41
CA GLN A 105 -5.49 6.42 8.29
C GLN A 105 -6.24 6.61 9.63
N GLY A 106 -5.65 6.13 10.73
CA GLY A 106 -6.21 6.31 12.08
C GLY A 106 -7.31 5.31 12.45
N PHE A 107 -7.52 4.25 11.67
CA PHE A 107 -8.48 3.18 11.98
C PHE A 107 -7.83 2.05 12.81
N ASP A 108 -8.58 1.48 13.73
CA ASP A 108 -8.19 0.30 14.51
C ASP A 108 -8.54 -1.00 13.77
N PRO A 109 -7.55 -1.82 13.37
CA PRO A 109 -7.80 -3.09 12.70
C PRO A 109 -8.36 -4.19 13.62
N THR A 110 -8.36 -4.00 14.93
CA THR A 110 -8.93 -4.94 15.91
C THR A 110 -10.41 -4.68 16.18
N ASP A 111 -10.87 -3.44 15.99
CA ASP A 111 -12.27 -3.04 16.02
C ASP A 111 -13.02 -3.52 14.77
N ARG A 112 -14.20 -4.11 14.94
CA ARG A 112 -15.01 -4.60 13.82
C ARG A 112 -15.66 -3.48 13.02
N GLU A 113 -16.20 -2.47 13.69
CA GLU A 113 -16.95 -1.41 13.01
C GLU A 113 -16.01 -0.57 12.15
N GLN A 114 -14.82 -0.25 12.69
CA GLN A 114 -13.80 0.47 11.95
C GLN A 114 -13.25 -0.31 10.76
N ARG A 115 -13.13 -1.65 10.87
CA ARG A 115 -12.80 -2.50 9.70
C ARG A 115 -13.86 -2.44 8.61
N ASP A 116 -15.13 -2.51 9.01
CA ASP A 116 -16.24 -2.55 8.07
C ASP A 116 -16.40 -1.19 7.36
N ALA A 117 -16.28 -0.08 8.10
CA ALA A 117 -16.21 1.27 7.55
C ALA A 117 -15.02 1.44 6.59
N PHE A 118 -13.82 1.01 7.00
CA PHE A 118 -12.63 1.14 6.17
C PHE A 118 -12.77 0.40 4.82
N LYS A 119 -13.28 -0.83 4.84
CA LYS A 119 -13.49 -1.61 3.61
C LYS A 119 -14.53 -0.97 2.68
N ALA A 120 -15.53 -0.28 3.22
CA ALA A 120 -16.58 0.37 2.44
C ALA A 120 -16.11 1.69 1.82
N GLU A 121 -15.29 2.46 2.55
CA GLU A 121 -14.87 3.81 2.15
C GLU A 121 -13.56 3.82 1.35
N HIS A 122 -12.64 2.88 1.62
CA HIS A 122 -11.27 2.93 1.10
C HIS A 122 -10.89 1.77 0.19
N LEU A 123 -11.77 0.78 -0.03
CA LEU A 123 -11.52 -0.33 -0.95
C LEU A 123 -12.62 -0.43 -2.01
N THR A 124 -12.24 -0.91 -3.19
CA THR A 124 -13.17 -1.16 -4.29
C THR A 124 -13.70 -2.58 -4.20
N LEU A 125 -15.01 -2.75 -4.03
CA LEU A 125 -15.66 -4.06 -4.13
C LEU A 125 -15.81 -4.45 -5.60
N VAL A 126 -15.12 -5.51 -6.01
CA VAL A 126 -15.23 -6.10 -7.35
C VAL A 126 -16.09 -7.34 -7.26
N ALA A 127 -17.19 -7.38 -8.00
CA ALA A 127 -17.95 -8.60 -8.22
C ALA A 127 -17.23 -9.48 -9.26
N GLY A 128 -17.11 -10.77 -8.97
CA GLY A 128 -16.56 -11.78 -9.88
C GLY A 128 -17.41 -13.03 -9.87
#